data_AF-A0A3D1GDN4-F1
#
_entry.id   AF-A0A3D1GDN4-F1
#
_cell.length_a   1.000
_cell.length_b   1.000
_cell.length_c   1.000
_cell.angle_alpha   90.00
_cell.angle_beta   90.00
_cell.angle_gamma   90.00
#
_symmetry.space_group_name_H-M   'P 1'
#
loop_
_entity.id
_entity.type
_entity.pdbx_description
1 polymer ?
#
loop_
_entity_poly.entity_id
_entity_poly.type
_entity_poly.pdbx_seq_one_letter_code
_entity_poly.pdbx_strand_id
1 'polypeptide(L)' 'MLKTFFDSLGFFGSLSLSLFIFTLGVFWIAGIAGITLPVDGGKRKYNTWQVAIAVLIPIYPIVWMISDIIAQYRFMKNN' A
#
# COMPACT_ATOMS: atom_id res chain seq x y z
N MET A 1 23.79 -6.55 -5.25
CA MET A 1 22.76 -5.71 -4.60
C MET A 1 22.48 -6.15 -3.17
N LEU A 2 21.96 -7.37 -2.92
CA LEU A 2 21.83 -7.90 -1.56
C LEU A 2 23.18 -8.02 -0.83
N LYS A 3 24.23 -8.44 -1.54
CA LYS A 3 25.61 -8.44 -1.01
C LYS A 3 26.05 -7.03 -0.58
N THR A 4 25.73 -6.01 -1.36
CA THR A 4 26.04 -4.61 -1.03
C THR A 4 25.30 -4.14 0.22
N PHE A 5 24.02 -4.50 0.37
CA PHE A 5 23.28 -4.24 1.60
C PHE A 5 23.86 -5.00 2.79
N PHE A 6 24.27 -6.25 2.60
CA PHE A 6 24.90 -7.06 3.62
C PHE A 6 26.24 -6.48 4.09
N ASP A 7 27.07 -6.08 3.15
CA ASP A 7 28.39 -5.50 3.43
C ASP A 7 28.28 -4.13 4.12
N SER A 8 27.16 -3.41 3.96
CA SER A 8 26.94 -2.07 4.55
C SER A 8 26.11 -2.06 5.84
N LEU A 9 25.12 -2.96 5.97
CA LEU A 9 24.14 -2.98 7.06
C LEU A 9 24.23 -4.24 7.93
N GLY A 10 25.10 -5.19 7.56
CA GLY A 10 25.18 -6.51 8.18
C GLY A 10 23.95 -7.37 7.89
N PHE A 11 23.92 -8.55 8.53
CA PHE A 11 22.85 -9.53 8.35
C PHE A 11 21.47 -8.97 8.75
N PHE A 12 21.34 -8.49 10.00
CA PHE A 12 20.06 -8.04 10.53
C PHE A 12 19.52 -6.79 9.82
N GLY A 13 20.40 -5.86 9.44
CA GLY A 13 19.99 -4.67 8.69
C GLY A 13 19.50 -5.03 7.29
N SER A 14 20.18 -5.94 6.60
CA SER A 14 19.76 -6.42 5.28
C SER A 14 18.45 -7.20 5.32
N LEU A 15 18.28 -8.06 6.35
CA LEU A 15 17.07 -8.81 6.57
C LEU A 15 15.87 -7.87 6.82
N SER A 16 16.05 -6.91 7.72
CA SER A 16 15.01 -5.93 8.08
C SER A 16 14.64 -5.05 6.89
N LEU A 17 15.63 -4.56 6.14
CA LEU A 17 15.40 -3.76 4.94
C LEU A 17 14.64 -4.55 3.87
N SER A 18 15.02 -5.81 3.64
CA SER A 18 14.35 -6.66 2.65
C SER A 18 12.90 -6.94 3.04
N LEU A 19 12.65 -7.27 4.31
CA LEU A 19 11.30 -7.46 4.85
C LEU A 19 10.46 -6.19 4.75
N PHE A 20 11.06 -5.03 5.04
CA PHE A 20 10.38 -3.75 4.96
C PHE A 20 9.97 -3.41 3.53
N ILE A 21 10.88 -3.51 2.56
CA ILE A 21 10.59 -3.27 1.13
C ILE A 21 9.54 -4.26 0.63
N PHE A 22 9.64 -5.53 1.00
CA PHE A 22 8.65 -6.54 0.63
C PHE A 22 7.26 -6.18 1.17
N THR A 23 7.18 -5.76 2.43
CA THR A 23 5.93 -5.34 3.06
C THR A 23 5.32 -4.12 2.36
N LEU A 24 6.14 -3.13 1.98
CA LEU A 24 5.68 -1.99 1.19
C LEU A 24 5.11 -2.43 -0.17
N GLY A 25 5.74 -3.43 -0.81
CA GLY A 25 5.22 -4.04 -2.04
C GLY A 25 3.85 -4.70 -1.85
N VAL A 26 3.66 -5.42 -0.74
CA VAL A 26 2.35 -6.02 -0.40
C VAL A 26 1.30 -4.94 -0.18
N PHE A 27 1.60 -3.90 0.59
CA PHE A 27 0.66 -2.78 0.82
C PHE A 27 0.33 -2.02 -0.46
N TRP A 28 1.30 -1.90 -1.37
CA TRP A 28 1.08 -1.30 -2.66
C TRP A 28 0.04 -2.10 -3.48
N ILE A 29 0.23 -3.41 -3.61
CA ILE A 29 -0.71 -4.28 -4.36
C ILE A 29 -2.09 -4.28 -3.70
N ALA A 30 -2.15 -4.38 -2.37
CA ALA A 30 -3.40 -4.33 -1.61
C ALA A 30 -4.15 -2.99 -1.82
N GLY A 31 -3.42 -1.86 -1.80
CA GLY A 31 -3.99 -0.55 -2.07
C GLY A 31 -4.49 -0.41 -3.51
N ILE A 32 -3.77 -0.94 -4.51
CA ILE A 32 -4.25 -1.00 -5.90
C ILE A 32 -5.55 -1.80 -5.97
N ALA A 33 -5.62 -2.97 -5.33
CA ALA A 33 -6.82 -3.79 -5.31
C ALA A 33 -8.02 -3.03 -4.72
N GLY A 34 -7.80 -2.25 -3.65
CA GLY A 34 -8.82 -1.41 -3.04
C GLY A 34 -9.25 -0.22 -3.91
N ILE A 35 -8.33 0.41 -4.65
CA ILE A 35 -8.63 1.54 -5.55
C ILE A 35 -9.29 1.08 -6.85
N THR A 36 -8.99 -0.14 -7.30
CA THR A 36 -9.55 -0.72 -8.53
C THR A 36 -10.94 -1.34 -8.34
N LEU A 37 -11.47 -1.34 -7.11
CA LEU A 37 -12.84 -1.78 -6.82
C LEU A 37 -13.84 -1.00 -7.70
N PRO A 38 -14.56 -1.67 -8.61
CA PRO A 38 -15.36 -1.00 -9.63
C PRO A 38 -16.62 -0.32 -9.06
N VAL A 39 -17.11 -0.79 -7.92
CA VAL A 39 -18.34 -0.30 -7.26
C VAL A 39 -18.21 -0.44 -5.75
N ASP A 40 -18.61 0.60 -5.04
CA ASP A 40 -18.78 0.60 -3.58
C ASP A 40 -20.11 1.30 -3.26
N GLY A 41 -21.05 0.58 -2.64
CA GLY A 41 -22.41 1.07 -2.41
C GLY A 41 -23.20 1.47 -3.66
N GLY A 42 -22.89 0.90 -4.84
CA GLY A 42 -23.62 1.14 -6.10
C GLY A 42 -23.13 2.33 -6.94
N LYS A 43 -22.05 3.01 -6.52
CA LYS A 43 -21.40 4.07 -7.31
C LYS A 43 -19.94 3.72 -7.62
N ARG A 44 -19.41 4.21 -8.75
CA ARG A 44 -17.97 4.12 -9.05
C ARG A 44 -17.20 4.85 -7.96
N LYS A 45 -16.38 4.11 -7.21
CA LYS A 45 -15.59 4.66 -6.09
C LYS A 45 -14.46 5.56 -6.58
N TYR A 46 -13.82 5.20 -7.71
CA TYR A 46 -12.63 5.88 -8.22
C TYR A 46 -12.61 6.06 -9.75
N ASN A 47 -11.95 7.13 -10.21
CA ASN A 47 -11.76 7.45 -11.62
C ASN A 47 -10.54 6.71 -12.22
N THR A 48 -10.55 6.46 -13.52
CA THR A 48 -9.46 5.78 -14.24
C THR A 48 -8.08 6.43 -14.04
N TRP A 49 -8.03 7.75 -13.87
CA TRP A 49 -6.79 8.48 -13.56
C TRP A 49 -6.21 8.14 -12.18
N GLN A 50 -7.05 7.89 -11.18
CA GLN A 50 -6.60 7.49 -9.84
C GLN A 50 -6.02 6.09 -9.84
N VAL A 51 -6.56 5.19 -10.67
CA VAL A 51 -5.98 3.86 -10.91
C VAL A 51 -4.60 3.98 -11.57
N ALA A 52 -4.45 4.84 -12.59
CA ALA A 52 -3.16 5.07 -13.23
C ALA A 52 -2.11 5.61 -12.24
N ILE A 53 -2.49 6.57 -11.38
CA ILE A 53 -1.61 7.11 -10.34
C ILE A 53 -1.25 6.04 -9.31
N ALA A 54 -2.19 5.17 -8.93
CA ALA A 54 -1.94 4.06 -8.01
C ALA A 54 -0.92 3.04 -8.55
N VAL A 55 -0.88 2.83 -9.87
CA VAL A 55 0.09 1.94 -10.51
C VAL A 55 1.44 2.63 -10.73
N LEU A 56 1.47 3.93 -10.99
CA LEU A 56 2.72 4.64 -11.28
C LEU A 56 3.47 5.09 -10.02
N ILE A 57 2.77 5.34 -8.92
CA ILE A 57 3.33 5.91 -7.69
C ILE A 57 2.96 4.99 -6.51
N PRO A 58 3.85 4.08 -6.08
CA PRO A 58 3.58 3.10 -5.01
C PRO A 58 3.17 3.71 -3.67
N ILE A 59 3.63 4.93 -3.39
CA ILE A 59 3.35 5.64 -2.15
C ILE A 59 1.86 6.02 -2.05
N TYR A 60 1.23 6.41 -3.16
CA TYR A 60 -0.18 6.82 -3.20
C TYR A 60 -1.16 5.75 -2.66
N PRO A 61 -1.18 4.51 -3.18
CA PRO A 61 -2.08 3.45 -2.72
C PRO A 61 -1.79 2.99 -1.29
N ILE A 62 -0.55 3.06 -0.81
CA ILE A 62 -0.21 2.76 0.59
C ILE A 62 -0.86 3.79 1.52
N VAL A 63 -0.69 5.09 1.24
CA VAL A 63 -1.31 6.17 2.02
C VAL A 63 -2.83 6.09 1.98
N TRP A 64 -3.38 5.82 0.78
CA TRP A 64 -4.81 5.62 0.59
C TRP A 64 -5.34 4.47 1.45
N MET A 65 -4.68 3.31 1.42
CA MET A 65 -5.10 2.12 2.18
C MET A 65 -5.12 2.39 3.70
N ILE A 66 -4.11 3.09 4.23
CA ILE A 66 -4.08 3.49 5.63
C ILE A 66 -5.27 4.40 5.97
N SER A 67 -5.55 5.38 5.11
CA SER A 67 -6.67 6.30 5.31
C SER A 67 -8.04 5.59 5.27
N ASP A 68 -8.20 4.60 4.39
CA ASP A 68 -9.42 3.80 4.24
C ASP A 68 -9.63 2.93 5.48
N ILE A 69 -8.58 2.26 5.98
CA ILE A 69 -8.63 1.49 7.24
C ILE A 69 -9.03 2.37 8.43
N ILE A 70 -8.45 3.56 8.56
CA ILE A 70 -8.79 4.50 9.65
C ILE A 70 -10.24 4.99 9.52
N ALA A 71 -10.71 5.23 8.30
CA ALA A 71 -12.11 5.61 8.05
C ALA A 71 -13.07 4.49 8.43
N GLN A 72 -12.78 3.24 8.01
CA GLN A 72 -13.57 2.06 8.37
C GLN A 72 -13.59 1.83 9.88
N TYR A 73 -12.43 1.93 10.54
CA TYR A 73 -12.34 1.80 12.00
C TYR A 73 -13.20 2.84 12.73
N ARG A 74 -13.16 4.11 12.28
CA ARG A 74 -14.00 5.18 12.86
C ARG A 74 -15.48 4.94 12.62
N PHE A 75 -15.86 4.47 11.44
CA PHE A 75 -17.25 4.13 11.12
C PHE A 75 -17.77 3.01 12.03
N MET A 76 -16.99 1.94 12.22
CA MET A 76 -17.35 0.83 13.11
C MET A 76 -17.40 1.19 14.59
N LYS A 77 -16.66 2.23 15.02
CA LYS A 77 -16.65 2.69 16.42
C LYS A 77 -17.82 3.63 16.74
N ASN A 78 -18.33 4.37 15.75
CA ASN A 78 -19.42 5.34 15.91
C ASN A 78 -20.80 4.77 15.57
N ASN A 79 -20.88 3.53 15.09
CA ASN A 79 -22.10 2.72 14.99
C ASN A 79 -22.12 1.65 16.08
#